data_AF-A0A553KVH5-F1
#
_entry.id   AF-A0A553KVH5-F1
#
_cell.length_a   1.000
_cell.length_b   1.000
_cell.length_c   1.000
_cell.angle_alpha   90.00
_cell.angle_beta   90.00
_cell.angle_gamma   90.00
#
_symmetry.space_group_name_H-M   'P 1'
#
loop_
_entity.id
_entity.type
_entity.pdbx_description
1 polymer ?
#
loop_
_entity_poly.entity_id
_entity_poly.type
_entity_poly.pdbx_seq_one_letter_code
_entity_poly.pdbx_strand_id
1 'polypeptide(L)'
;EVAPSPVVELNRAVAVGMAFGPAAALELVDALRDDPALARYHWLPSVRGDLLAKLGRADEAKAEFRRAAELTRNERERELLLRRATDA
;
A
#
# COMPACT_ATOMS: atom_id res chain seq x y z
N GLU A 1 3.93 17.76 -19.95
CA GLU A 1 3.83 17.97 -18.50
C GLU A 1 3.14 16.76 -17.89
N VAL A 2 3.79 16.02 -16.99
CA VAL A 2 3.17 14.85 -16.36
C VAL A 2 2.44 15.38 -15.12
N ALA A 3 1.11 15.46 -15.18
CA ALA A 3 0.32 15.86 -14.02
C ALA A 3 0.64 14.91 -12.84
N PRO A 4 0.77 15.42 -11.60
CA PRO A 4 0.97 14.57 -10.43
C PRO A 4 -0.24 13.64 -10.32
N SER A 5 -0.03 12.39 -10.70
CA SER A 5 -1.03 11.33 -10.62
C SER A 5 -0.83 10.58 -9.30
N PRO A 6 -1.92 10.14 -8.65
CA PRO A 6 -1.90 9.14 -7.59
C PRO A 6 -0.85 8.04 -7.77
N VAL A 7 -0.70 7.54 -8.99
CA VAL A 7 0.25 6.48 -9.34
C VAL A 7 1.71 6.95 -9.28
N VAL A 8 1.98 8.21 -9.65
CA VAL A 8 3.33 8.80 -9.62
C VAL A 8 3.80 8.99 -8.19
N GLU A 9 2.94 9.50 -7.30
CA GLU A 9 3.27 9.68 -5.88
C GLU A 9 3.47 8.33 -5.17
N LEU A 10 2.63 7.33 -5.46
CA LEU A 10 2.82 6.00 -4.92
C LEU A 10 4.13 5.35 -5.41
N ASN A 11 4.44 5.48 -6.70
CA ASN A 11 5.70 4.99 -7.27
C ASN A 11 6.92 5.70 -6.65
N ARG A 12 6.79 7.00 -6.35
CA ARG A 12 7.82 7.76 -5.64
C ARG A 12 8.06 7.20 -4.23
N ALA A 13 7.00 6.90 -3.49
CA ALA A 13 7.11 6.30 -2.16
C ALA A 13 7.80 4.93 -2.21
N VAL A 14 7.48 4.09 -3.20
CA VAL A 14 8.16 2.81 -3.43
C VAL A 14 9.64 3.00 -3.72
N ALA A 15 10.01 3.94 -4.60
CA ALA A 15 11.40 4.23 -4.92
C ALA A 15 12.20 4.71 -3.70
N VAL A 16 11.60 5.57 -2.86
CA VAL A 16 12.18 5.98 -1.57
C VAL A 16 12.37 4.77 -0.66
N GLY A 17 11.39 3.85 -0.62
CA GLY A 17 11.52 2.62 0.16
C GLY A 17 12.65 1.70 -0.28
N MET A 18 12.93 1.65 -1.58
CA MET A 18 14.07 0.91 -2.12
C MET A 18 15.41 1.56 -1.74
N ALA A 19 15.47 2.90 -1.70
CA ALA A 19 16.71 3.63 -1.41
C ALA A 19 17.00 3.80 0.09
N PHE A 20 15.97 4.06 0.90
CA PHE A 20 16.08 4.47 2.30
C PHE A 20 15.39 3.51 3.27
N GLY A 21 14.81 2.42 2.77
CA GLY A 21 14.19 1.38 3.58
C GLY A 21 12.70 1.59 3.83
N PRO A 22 12.04 0.57 4.41
CA PRO A 22 10.58 0.52 4.49
C PRO A 22 9.96 1.57 5.40
N ALA A 23 10.67 2.06 6.42
CA ALA A 23 10.19 3.12 7.31
C ALA A 23 9.99 4.45 6.57
N ALA A 24 10.98 4.88 5.78
CA ALA A 24 10.91 6.11 4.99
C ALA A 24 9.79 6.05 3.93
N ALA A 25 9.57 4.88 3.35
CA ALA A 25 8.46 4.66 2.43
C ALA A 25 7.10 4.77 3.12
N LEU A 26 7.00 4.21 4.33
CA LEU A 26 5.75 4.18 5.09
C LEU A 26 5.29 5.59 5.47
N GLU A 27 6.20 6.48 5.86
CA GLU A 27 5.89 7.88 6.14
C GLU A 27 5.27 8.58 4.92
N LEU A 28 5.82 8.35 3.72
CA LEU A 28 5.28 8.90 2.48
C LEU A 28 3.92 8.29 2.14
N VAL A 29 3.77 6.98 2.25
CA VAL A 29 2.49 6.29 1.99
C VAL A 29 1.41 6.74 2.98
N ASP A 30 1.75 6.96 4.25
CA ASP A 30 0.81 7.46 5.26
C ASP A 30 0.35 8.89 4.94
N ALA A 31 1.25 9.76 4.46
CA ALA A 31 0.89 11.12 4.02
C ALA A 31 -0.06 11.13 2.81
N LEU A 32 -0.02 10.09 1.98
CA LEU A 32 -0.89 9.94 0.81
C LEU A 32 -2.29 9.43 1.15
N ARG A 33 -2.56 8.98 2.38
CA ARG A 33 -3.88 8.46 2.80
C ARG A 33 -4.98 9.51 2.79
N ASP A 34 -4.61 10.75 3.04
CA ASP A 34 -5.55 11.86 3.11
C ASP A 34 -5.88 12.44 1.72
N ASP A 35 -5.18 11.98 0.66
CA ASP A 35 -5.47 12.37 -0.71
C ASP A 35 -6.74 11.66 -1.23
N PRO A 36 -7.83 12.40 -1.53
CA PRO A 36 -9.08 11.82 -2.01
C PRO A 36 -8.94 11.04 -3.33
N ALA A 37 -7.93 11.37 -4.15
CA ALA A 37 -7.65 10.69 -5.40
C ALA A 37 -7.01 9.31 -5.18
N LEU A 38 -6.33 9.11 -4.04
CA LEU A 38 -5.70 7.85 -3.64
C LEU A 38 -6.57 7.00 -2.71
N ALA A 39 -7.52 7.61 -1.99
CA ALA A 39 -8.40 6.91 -1.05
C ALA A 39 -9.23 5.77 -1.67
N ARG A 40 -9.45 5.77 -2.99
CA ARG A 40 -10.15 4.71 -3.74
C ARG A 40 -9.23 3.77 -4.52
N TYR A 41 -7.92 4.00 -4.46
CA TYR A 41 -6.95 3.23 -5.21
C TYR A 41 -6.43 2.07 -4.35
N HIS A 42 -6.85 0.84 -4.66
CA HIS A 42 -6.53 -0.38 -3.92
C HIS A 42 -5.01 -0.65 -3.74
N TRP A 43 -4.16 -0.01 -4.54
CA TRP A 43 -2.71 -0.17 -4.45
C TRP A 43 -2.12 0.53 -3.22
N LEU A 44 -2.74 1.62 -2.74
CA LEU A 44 -2.27 2.34 -1.56
C LEU A 44 -2.26 1.43 -0.30
N PRO A 45 -3.39 0.78 0.09
CA PRO A 45 -3.37 -0.15 1.23
C PRO A 45 -2.49 -1.38 0.96
N SER A 46 -2.39 -1.86 -0.29
CA SER A 46 -1.50 -2.98 -0.61
C SER A 46 -0.02 -2.66 -0.34
N VAL A 47 0.46 -1.51 -0.83
CA VAL A 47 1.85 -1.05 -0.59
C VAL A 47 2.09 -0.77 0.89
N ARG A 48 1.12 -0.18 1.59
CA ARG A 48 1.22 0.04 3.04
C ARG A 48 1.38 -1.29 3.79
N GLY A 49 0.58 -2.30 3.44
CA GLY A 49 0.67 -3.64 4.01
C GLY A 49 2.06 -4.27 3.82
N ASP A 50 2.66 -4.12 2.64
CA ASP A 50 4.02 -4.62 2.35
C ASP A 50 5.08 -4.01 3.24
N LEU A 51 4.99 -2.69 3.43
CA LEU A 51 5.95 -1.93 4.24
C LEU A 51 5.83 -2.28 5.71
N LEU A 52 4.60 -2.40 6.22
CA LEU A 52 4.32 -2.81 7.60
C LEU A 52 4.82 -4.23 7.87
N ALA A 53 4.59 -5.18 6.95
CA ALA A 53 5.11 -6.54 7.07
C ALA A 53 6.64 -6.56 7.15
N LYS A 54 7.32 -5.78 6.29
CA LYS A 54 8.79 -5.64 6.32
C LYS A 54 9.32 -5.01 7.62
N LEU A 55 8.50 -4.23 8.31
CA LEU A 55 8.82 -3.62 9.61
C LEU A 55 8.40 -4.50 10.80
N GLY A 56 7.87 -5.71 10.56
CA GLY A 56 7.39 -6.60 11.63
C GLY A 56 6.05 -6.19 12.26
N ARG A 57 5.34 -5.22 11.67
CA ARG A 57 4.04 -4.72 12.14
C ARG A 57 2.90 -5.56 11.54
N ALA A 58 2.88 -6.84 11.90
CA ALA A 58 2.02 -7.87 11.32
C ALA A 58 0.52 -7.52 11.37
N ASP A 59 -0.01 -7.16 12.54
CA ASP A 59 -1.45 -6.90 12.69
C ASP A 59 -1.95 -5.74 11.80
N GLU A 60 -1.14 -4.69 11.68
CA GLU A 60 -1.42 -3.57 10.79
C GLU A 60 -1.31 -3.97 9.31
N ALA A 61 -0.31 -4.77 8.96
CA ALA A 61 -0.15 -5.30 7.60
C ALA A 61 -1.38 -6.13 7.18
N LYS A 62 -1.87 -7.01 8.07
CA LYS A 62 -3.07 -7.82 7.82
C LYS A 62 -4.31 -6.93 7.61
N ALA A 63 -4.46 -5.87 8.40
CA ALA A 63 -5.58 -4.94 8.24
C ALA A 63 -5.55 -4.25 6.87
N GLU A 64 -4.38 -3.79 6.44
CA GLU A 64 -4.22 -3.13 5.13
C GLU A 64 -4.44 -4.09 3.96
N PHE A 65 -3.96 -5.33 4.03
CA PHE A 65 -4.23 -6.32 2.99
C PHE A 65 -5.72 -6.66 2.87
N ARG A 66 -6.46 -6.75 3.99
CA ARG A 66 -7.93 -6.88 3.95
C ARG A 66 -8.58 -5.67 3.30
N ARG A 67 -8.12 -4.46 3.63
CA ARG A 67 -8.65 -3.23 3.03
C ARG A 67 -8.41 -3.17 1.53
N ALA A 68 -7.22 -3.56 1.08
CA ALA A 68 -6.91 -3.66 -0.35
C ALA A 68 -7.82 -4.67 -1.05
N ALA A 69 -8.10 -5.82 -0.41
CA ALA A 69 -8.97 -6.86 -0.93
C ALA A 69 -10.44 -6.40 -1.07
N GLU A 70 -10.91 -5.48 -0.24
CA GLU A 70 -12.25 -4.86 -0.35
C GLU A 70 -12.36 -3.88 -1.52
N LEU A 71 -11.25 -3.27 -1.94
CA LEU A 71 -11.24 -2.20 -2.94
C LEU A 71 -10.98 -2.70 -4.37
N THR A 72 -10.35 -3.87 -4.54
CA THR A 72 -10.18 -4.46 -5.88
C THR A 72 -11.48 -5.12 -6.36
N ARG A 73 -11.74 -5.00 -7.66
CA ARG A 73 -12.84 -5.72 -8.35
C ARG A 73 -12.34 -7.01 -9.01
N ASN A 74 -11.05 -7.31 -8.91
CA ASN A 74 -10.43 -8.50 -9.48
C ASN A 74 -10.39 -9.62 -8.43
N GLU A 75 -11.12 -10.70 -8.67
CA GLU A 75 -11.24 -11.83 -7.74
C GLU A 75 -9.90 -12.53 -7.47
N ARG A 76 -9.02 -12.66 -8.46
CA ARG A 76 -7.68 -13.25 -8.28
C ARG A 76 -6.80 -12.37 -7.40
N GLU A 77 -6.86 -11.07 -7.61
CA GLU A 77 -6.12 -10.11 -6.79
C GLU A 77 -6.66 -10.07 -5.35
N ARG A 78 -7.99 -10.13 -5.20
CA ARG A 78 -8.65 -10.23 -3.89
C ARG A 78 -8.18 -11.46 -3.13
N GLU A 79 -8.17 -12.63 -3.76
CA GLU A 79 -7.68 -13.87 -3.14
C GLU A 79 -6.22 -13.76 -2.71
N LEU A 80 -5.36 -13.20 -3.57
CA LEU A 80 -3.95 -12.97 -3.24
C LEU A 80 -3.83 -12.09 -1.99
N LEU A 81 -4.51 -10.94 -1.97
CA LEU A 81 -4.47 -10.01 -0.84
C LEU A 81 -5.00 -10.65 0.45
N LEU A 82 -6.06 -11.44 0.39
CA LEU A 82 -6.57 -12.16 1.56
C LEU A 82 -5.59 -13.21 2.10
N ARG A 83 -4.87 -13.93 1.22
CA ARG A 83 -3.79 -14.84 1.65
C ARG A 83 -2.66 -14.07 2.32
N ARG A 84 -2.27 -12.93 1.77
CA ARG A 84 -1.25 -12.08 2.40
C ARG A 84 -1.70 -11.57 3.78
N ALA A 85 -2.99 -11.32 3.96
CA ALA A 85 -3.56 -10.96 5.26
C ALA A 85 -3.59 -12.11 6.28
N THR A 86 -3.40 -13.36 5.87
CA THR A 86 -3.22 -14.50 6.80
C THR A 86 -1.75 -14.73 7.11
N ASP A 87 -0.88 -14.48 6.13
CA ASP A 87 0.53 -14.89 6.17
C ASP A 87 1.48 -13.82 6.71
N ALA A 88 1.04 -12.56 6.81
CA ALA A 88 1.85 -11.41 7.28
C ALA A 88 1.97 -11.35 8.80
#